data_AF-A0A7Y5KUI7-F1
#
_entry.id   AF-A0A7Y5KUI7-F1
#
_cell.length_a   1.000
_cell.length_b   1.000
_cell.length_c   1.000
_cell.angle_alpha   90.00
_cell.angle_beta   90.00
_cell.angle_gamma   90.00
#
_symmetry.space_group_name_H-M   'P 1'
#
loop_
_entity.id
_entity.type
_entity.pdbx_description
1 polymer ?
#
loop_
_entity_poly.entity_id
_entity_poly.type
_entity_poly.pdbx_seq_one_letter_code
_entity_poly.pdbx_strand_id
1 'polypeptide(L)'
;MKEATTRGAPLSSPWMQPCVAVALCTVATGCFDLGGLQSPRLPGDVTSLDDGSLAVDEKTDEVYLVRDGTLYVVDPEKGAARAIEKVPAGTLSSRIAFGKTRPFVARTMQVGAEASTWMWPVGDASRRASIPFGALSTPSSRDFIAIVGTKETVILDGTSLEPASMPATYTELAWMGEGDRFVTLSCGTKGIRVETWQAQAVSGAAPSVDRLGQAEIENELCAASSWLAVAPNASFAVFPVGGADASTTAEPRLLAVELGMGLPPRSISGIKGPVAFSQDGTKVIGFRDGSIRAFDWKANTTMVVDAPPFRGDISYYRHPERDRLLVGNASGLAQRLMLVDLPSAKAERLGPPGVGLTNFVASGPDELWLVDHEALFHLDLAKPALELVATEAAPHHIQYLPNRKRVVIDDANAQTVSFLDPATRSVVMVATLGGDGSATPAAE
;
A
#
# COMPACT_ATOMS: atom_id res chain seq x y z
N MET A 1 31.18 12.14 -78.18
CA MET A 1 30.96 13.58 -77.88
C MET A 1 29.45 13.77 -77.78
N LYS A 2 28.96 14.08 -76.56
CA LYS A 2 27.67 14.67 -76.09
C LYS A 2 26.37 14.45 -76.90
N GLU A 3 25.15 14.36 -76.36
CA GLU A 3 24.50 14.35 -75.03
C GLU A 3 23.00 14.05 -75.37
N ALA A 4 22.36 13.09 -74.72
CA ALA A 4 21.34 13.27 -73.67
C ALA A 4 20.03 13.99 -74.07
N THR A 5 19.01 13.17 -74.32
CA THR A 5 17.56 13.36 -74.07
C THR A 5 17.23 12.38 -72.92
N THR A 6 16.33 12.57 -71.95
CA THR A 6 15.03 13.25 -71.89
C THR A 6 14.57 13.32 -70.42
N ARG A 7 13.63 14.22 -70.14
CA ARG A 7 12.94 14.50 -68.86
C ARG A 7 12.18 13.31 -68.25
N GLY A 8 11.97 13.35 -66.92
CA GLY A 8 10.87 12.63 -66.26
C GLY A 8 10.80 12.69 -64.72
N ALA A 9 10.20 13.76 -64.17
CA ALA A 9 9.38 13.84 -62.92
C ALA A 9 9.93 13.28 -61.56
N PRO A 10 9.16 13.38 -60.45
CA PRO A 10 9.10 14.52 -59.53
C PRO A 10 9.79 14.28 -58.17
N LEU A 11 10.02 15.39 -57.44
CA LEU A 11 10.53 15.42 -56.07
C LEU A 11 9.60 14.70 -55.09
N SER A 12 10.04 13.57 -54.54
CA SER A 12 9.55 13.02 -53.26
C SER A 12 10.70 13.06 -52.24
N SER A 13 10.49 13.78 -51.14
CA SER A 13 11.44 13.82 -50.03
C SER A 13 11.30 12.57 -49.18
N PRO A 14 12.40 11.91 -48.75
CA PRO A 14 12.34 10.81 -47.80
C PRO A 14 12.52 11.39 -46.39
N TRP A 15 11.41 11.69 -45.72
CA TRP A 15 11.44 11.98 -44.29
C TRP A 15 10.42 11.09 -43.55
N MET A 16 10.95 10.37 -42.56
CA MET A 16 10.26 9.71 -41.44
C MET A 16 9.41 8.47 -41.75
N GLN A 17 10.09 7.33 -41.87
CA GLN A 17 9.61 6.10 -41.24
C GLN A 17 9.89 6.20 -39.72
N PRO A 18 8.93 6.01 -38.82
CA PRO A 18 9.26 5.70 -37.44
C PRO A 18 9.68 4.22 -37.35
N CYS A 19 10.94 4.02 -36.99
CA CYS A 19 11.45 2.76 -36.47
C CYS A 19 10.61 2.35 -35.25
N VAL A 20 9.69 1.40 -35.43
CA VAL A 20 9.13 0.63 -34.31
C VAL A 20 10.17 -0.42 -33.95
N ALA A 21 11.17 0.00 -33.17
CA ALA A 21 12.12 -0.87 -32.51
C ALA A 21 12.78 -0.07 -31.37
N VAL A 22 12.11 0.03 -30.22
CA VAL A 22 12.74 0.44 -28.97
C VAL A 22 12.30 -0.50 -27.85
N ALA A 23 13.28 -1.33 -27.46
CA ALA A 23 13.55 -1.86 -26.13
C ALA A 23 12.61 -2.91 -25.52
N LEU A 24 12.65 -4.12 -26.09
CA LEU A 24 12.88 -5.32 -25.29
C LEU A 24 14.35 -5.30 -24.83
N CYS A 25 14.61 -4.93 -23.57
CA CYS A 25 15.81 -5.27 -22.80
C CYS A 25 15.72 -4.64 -21.39
N THR A 26 15.05 -5.33 -20.46
CA THR A 26 15.35 -5.19 -19.03
C THR A 26 15.07 -6.53 -18.35
N VAL A 27 16.09 -7.39 -18.37
CA VAL A 27 16.14 -8.63 -17.58
C VAL A 27 17.12 -8.37 -16.44
N ALA A 28 16.75 -8.84 -15.24
CA ALA A 28 17.61 -9.05 -14.07
C ALA A 28 18.04 -7.84 -13.22
N THR A 29 17.06 -7.22 -12.53
CA THR A 29 17.20 -6.79 -11.13
C THR A 29 15.81 -6.84 -10.49
N GLY A 30 15.59 -7.76 -9.55
CA GLY A 30 14.33 -7.94 -8.83
C GLY A 30 14.04 -6.85 -7.79
N CYS A 31 14.20 -5.58 -8.15
CA CYS A 31 13.81 -4.43 -7.34
C CYS A 31 12.79 -3.62 -8.13
N PHE A 32 11.51 -3.91 -7.92
CA PHE A 32 10.41 -3.02 -8.31
C PHE A 32 9.44 -2.92 -7.13
N ASP A 33 9.83 -2.15 -6.11
CA ASP A 33 8.86 -1.65 -5.13
C ASP A 33 8.96 -0.12 -4.91
N LEU A 34 9.40 0.64 -5.92
CA LEU A 34 9.25 2.10 -5.94
C LEU A 34 9.05 2.58 -7.39
N GLY A 35 7.85 3.08 -7.70
CA GLY A 35 7.56 3.58 -9.05
C GLY A 35 6.14 4.09 -9.26
N GLY A 36 5.66 4.98 -8.39
CA GLY A 36 4.44 5.77 -8.60
C GLY A 36 3.13 5.04 -8.30
N LEU A 37 2.27 5.67 -7.50
CA LEU A 37 0.87 5.28 -7.28
C LEU A 37 0.58 4.13 -6.30
N GLN A 38 1.42 3.88 -5.29
CA GLN A 38 0.97 3.01 -4.19
C GLN A 38 -0.13 3.71 -3.36
N SER A 39 -1.24 2.99 -3.18
CA SER A 39 -2.28 3.31 -2.19
C SER A 39 -1.65 3.48 -0.81
N PRO A 40 -2.21 4.35 0.06
CA PRO A 40 -1.71 4.48 1.41
C PRO A 40 -1.78 3.14 2.12
N ARG A 41 -0.65 2.66 2.64
CA ARG A 41 -0.60 1.48 3.49
C ARG A 41 -1.39 1.82 4.76
N LEU A 42 -2.59 1.25 4.91
CA LEU A 42 -3.28 1.31 6.20
C LEU A 42 -2.58 0.31 7.14
N PRO A 43 -2.45 0.64 8.44
CA PRO A 43 -2.02 -0.32 9.45
C PRO A 43 -2.96 -1.53 9.46
N GLY A 44 -2.38 -2.74 9.39
CA GLY A 44 -3.11 -4.00 9.21
C GLY A 44 -3.24 -4.49 7.75
N ASP A 45 -2.81 -3.71 6.75
CA ASP A 45 -2.83 -4.13 5.35
C ASP A 45 -1.66 -5.06 5.00
N VAL A 46 -1.95 -5.89 4.00
CA VAL A 46 -1.06 -6.90 3.44
C VAL A 46 0.30 -6.30 3.10
N THR A 47 1.34 -6.87 3.69
CA THR A 47 2.71 -6.41 3.49
C THR A 47 3.36 -7.14 2.33
N SER A 48 3.91 -6.39 1.36
CA SER A 48 4.83 -6.95 0.36
C SER A 48 6.06 -7.49 1.08
N LEU A 49 6.32 -8.78 0.89
CA LEU A 49 7.50 -9.47 1.38
C LEU A 49 8.56 -9.49 0.27
N ASP A 50 9.12 -8.33 -0.02
CA ASP A 50 10.37 -8.23 -0.78
C ASP A 50 11.55 -8.57 0.14
N ASP A 51 12.76 -8.67 -0.41
CA ASP A 51 13.94 -9.06 0.37
C ASP A 51 14.22 -8.04 1.50
N GLY A 52 14.06 -8.47 2.75
CA GLY A 52 14.15 -7.65 3.97
C GLY A 52 12.83 -7.11 4.51
N SER A 53 11.74 -7.15 3.75
CA SER A 53 10.44 -6.63 4.21
C SER A 53 9.97 -7.33 5.48
N LEU A 54 9.59 -6.52 6.48
CA LEU A 54 9.08 -6.99 7.77
C LEU A 54 7.55 -6.92 7.80
N ALA A 55 6.93 -8.02 8.22
CA ALA A 55 5.51 -8.07 8.55
C ALA A 55 5.34 -8.56 9.99
N VAL A 56 4.38 -8.00 10.73
CA VAL A 56 4.15 -8.35 12.14
C VAL A 56 2.75 -8.89 12.30
N ASP A 57 2.62 -10.05 12.94
CA ASP A 57 1.30 -10.51 13.39
C ASP A 57 0.92 -9.74 14.66
N GLU A 58 0.04 -8.74 14.54
CA GLU A 58 -0.41 -7.91 15.66
C GLU A 58 -1.04 -8.69 16.83
N LYS A 59 -1.34 -9.99 16.70
CA LYS A 59 -1.84 -10.82 17.81
C LYS A 59 -0.74 -11.46 18.63
N THR A 60 0.35 -11.87 17.99
CA THR A 60 1.43 -12.64 18.61
C THR A 60 2.74 -11.85 18.68
N ASP A 61 2.79 -10.69 18.02
CA ASP A 61 3.94 -9.93 17.53
C ASP A 61 5.06 -10.75 16.87
N GLU A 62 4.76 -11.95 16.38
CA GLU A 62 5.72 -12.69 15.56
C GLU A 62 6.09 -11.86 14.32
N VAL A 63 7.39 -11.82 14.02
CA VAL A 63 7.92 -11.05 12.88
C VAL A 63 8.22 -12.01 11.74
N TYR A 64 7.66 -11.72 10.58
CA TYR A 64 7.83 -12.48 9.35
C TYR A 64 8.64 -11.65 8.35
N LEU A 65 9.63 -12.30 7.72
CA LEU A 65 10.45 -11.64 6.70
C LEU A 65 10.98 -12.64 5.69
N VAL A 66 11.25 -12.16 4.49
CA VAL A 66 11.99 -12.92 3.46
C VAL A 66 13.41 -12.41 3.43
N ARG A 67 14.38 -13.32 3.56
CA ARG A 67 15.81 -13.02 3.37
C ARG A 67 16.46 -14.10 2.56
N ASP A 68 17.23 -13.73 1.53
CA ASP A 68 17.90 -14.66 0.60
C ASP A 68 16.96 -15.75 0.07
N GLY A 69 15.73 -15.36 -0.27
CA GLY A 69 14.71 -16.27 -0.78
C GLY A 69 14.25 -17.32 0.25
N THR A 70 14.41 -17.07 1.55
CA THR A 70 13.86 -17.90 2.62
C THR A 70 12.92 -17.08 3.49
N LEU A 71 11.73 -17.60 3.76
CA LEU A 71 10.78 -17.02 4.69
C LEU A 71 11.16 -17.43 6.12
N TYR A 72 11.36 -16.45 6.99
CA TYR A 72 11.63 -16.61 8.40
C TYR A 72 10.45 -16.14 9.24
N VAL A 73 10.28 -16.77 10.40
CA VAL A 73 9.53 -16.21 11.54
C VAL A 73 10.49 -16.00 12.70
N VAL A 74 10.40 -14.85 13.35
CA VAL A 74 11.21 -14.49 14.51
C VAL A 74 10.30 -14.33 15.72
N ASP A 75 10.60 -15.08 16.78
CA ASP A 75 9.97 -14.93 18.09
C ASP A 75 10.53 -13.67 18.78
N PRO A 76 9.72 -12.63 19.00
CA PRO A 76 10.18 -11.35 19.54
C PRO A 76 10.55 -11.40 21.04
N GLU A 77 10.26 -12.49 21.74
CA GLU A 77 10.67 -12.70 23.13
C GLU A 77 11.98 -13.45 23.22
N LYS A 78 12.14 -14.48 22.39
CA LYS A 78 13.30 -15.36 22.44
C LYS A 78 14.44 -14.91 21.53
N GLY A 79 14.16 -14.02 20.57
CA GLY A 79 15.09 -13.67 19.50
C GLY A 79 15.41 -14.86 18.60
N ALA A 80 14.60 -15.91 18.68
CA ALA A 80 14.80 -17.13 17.93
C ALA A 80 14.18 -16.97 16.54
N ALA A 81 15.02 -17.00 15.51
CA ALA A 81 14.57 -17.08 14.13
C ALA A 81 14.42 -18.54 13.71
N ARG A 82 13.32 -18.86 13.03
CA ARG A 82 13.08 -20.16 12.42
C ARG A 82 12.80 -19.98 10.94
N ALA A 83 13.56 -20.68 10.09
CA ALA A 83 13.24 -20.80 8.68
C ALA A 83 11.94 -21.63 8.54
N ILE A 84 10.96 -21.06 7.84
CA ILE A 84 9.68 -21.72 7.56
C ILE A 84 9.79 -22.50 6.25
N GLU A 85 10.22 -21.82 5.19
CA GLU A 85 10.20 -22.36 3.83
C GLU A 85 11.12 -21.55 2.93
N LYS A 86 11.67 -22.21 1.90
CA LYS A 86 12.30 -21.50 0.79
C LYS A 86 11.24 -20.92 -0.15
N VAL A 87 11.40 -19.67 -0.53
CA VAL A 87 10.64 -19.02 -1.60
C VAL A 87 10.96 -19.73 -2.93
N PRO A 88 9.96 -20.27 -3.64
CA PRO A 88 10.15 -20.95 -4.91
C PRO A 88 10.82 -20.05 -5.94
N ALA A 89 11.71 -20.64 -6.73
CA ALA A 89 12.29 -19.97 -7.89
C ALA A 89 11.18 -19.51 -8.87
N GLY A 90 11.32 -18.30 -9.43
CA GLY A 90 10.31 -17.71 -10.32
C GLY A 90 9.18 -16.97 -9.59
N THR A 91 9.23 -16.84 -8.25
CA THR A 91 8.41 -15.89 -7.51
C THR A 91 8.78 -14.47 -7.92
N LEU A 92 7.81 -13.70 -8.41
CA LEU A 92 7.94 -12.29 -8.78
C LEU A 92 7.72 -11.39 -7.56
N SER A 93 6.78 -11.77 -6.70
CA SER A 93 6.51 -11.07 -5.44
C SER A 93 5.90 -12.03 -4.41
N SER A 94 6.17 -11.77 -3.13
CA SER A 94 5.52 -12.44 -2.01
C SER A 94 4.76 -11.41 -1.19
N ARG A 95 3.66 -11.82 -0.59
CA ARG A 95 2.83 -10.99 0.28
C ARG A 95 2.36 -11.85 1.44
N ILE A 96 2.21 -11.25 2.61
CA ILE A 96 1.67 -11.94 3.79
C ILE A 96 0.42 -11.24 4.30
N ALA A 97 -0.59 -12.06 4.58
CA ALA A 97 -1.85 -11.66 5.17
C ALA A 97 -2.01 -12.39 6.51
N PHE A 98 -2.52 -11.71 7.53
CA PHE A 98 -2.73 -12.31 8.85
C PHE A 98 -4.20 -12.65 9.01
N GLY A 99 -4.54 -13.94 8.99
CA GLY A 99 -5.87 -14.41 9.31
C GLY A 99 -6.14 -14.40 10.81
N LYS A 100 -7.30 -14.93 11.19
CA LYS A 100 -7.68 -15.01 12.60
C LYS A 100 -6.82 -15.97 13.41
N THR A 101 -6.44 -17.09 12.79
CA THR A 101 -5.80 -18.24 13.46
C THR A 101 -4.37 -18.49 12.99
N ARG A 102 -3.99 -17.97 11.82
CA ARG A 102 -2.67 -18.18 11.20
C ARG A 102 -2.40 -17.16 10.10
N PRO A 103 -1.13 -16.87 9.82
CA PRO A 103 -0.75 -16.10 8.65
C PRO A 103 -0.79 -16.95 7.37
N PHE A 104 -0.96 -16.24 6.26
CA PHE A 104 -0.97 -16.78 4.91
C PHE A 104 0.02 -16.03 4.05
N VAL A 105 0.80 -16.78 3.27
CA VAL A 105 1.69 -16.18 2.28
C VAL A 105 1.10 -16.41 0.91
N ALA A 106 0.93 -15.31 0.19
CA ALA A 106 0.53 -15.28 -1.20
C ALA A 106 1.75 -14.95 -2.06
N ARG A 107 2.07 -15.80 -3.05
CA ARG A 107 3.19 -15.61 -3.96
C ARG A 107 2.69 -15.45 -5.37
N THR A 108 3.09 -14.38 -6.05
CA THR A 108 2.91 -14.23 -7.49
C THR A 108 4.07 -14.94 -8.18
N MET A 109 3.75 -15.99 -8.93
CA MET A 109 4.70 -16.82 -9.67
C MET A 109 4.62 -16.50 -11.16
N GLN A 110 5.76 -16.45 -11.84
CA GLN A 110 5.79 -16.50 -13.30
C GLN A 110 5.63 -17.95 -13.77
N VAL A 111 4.49 -18.28 -14.38
CA VAL A 111 4.23 -19.62 -14.95
C VAL A 111 3.95 -19.45 -16.45
N GLY A 112 4.97 -19.63 -17.28
CA GLY A 112 4.86 -19.34 -18.72
C GLY A 112 4.70 -17.84 -19.00
N ALA A 113 3.69 -17.47 -19.80
CA ALA A 113 3.36 -16.07 -20.14
C ALA A 113 2.36 -15.40 -19.17
N GLU A 114 1.89 -16.11 -18.15
CA GLU A 114 0.90 -15.61 -17.18
C GLU A 114 1.44 -15.64 -15.75
N ALA A 115 1.05 -14.65 -14.94
CA ALA A 115 1.34 -14.60 -13.52
C ALA A 115 0.22 -15.30 -12.72
N SER A 116 0.57 -16.19 -11.80
CA SER A 116 -0.39 -16.89 -10.93
C SER A 116 -0.09 -16.61 -9.46
N THR A 117 -1.12 -16.37 -8.65
CA THR A 117 -1.00 -16.16 -7.21
C THR A 117 -1.28 -17.46 -6.46
N TRP A 118 -0.37 -17.84 -5.57
CA TRP A 118 -0.45 -19.06 -4.76
C TRP A 118 -0.54 -18.66 -3.29
N MET A 119 -1.58 -19.13 -2.59
CA MET A 119 -1.72 -18.87 -1.15
C MET A 119 -1.57 -20.18 -0.35
N TRP A 120 -0.84 -20.15 0.76
CA TRP A 120 -0.81 -21.24 1.75
C TRP A 120 -0.72 -20.71 3.19
N PRO A 121 -1.16 -21.51 4.17
CA PRO A 121 -0.85 -21.25 5.57
C PRO A 121 0.62 -21.58 5.88
N VAL A 122 1.20 -20.86 6.83
CA VAL A 122 2.51 -21.17 7.42
C VAL A 122 2.36 -22.32 8.42
N GLY A 123 3.19 -23.38 8.35
CA GLY A 123 3.29 -24.40 9.41
C GLY A 123 2.96 -25.84 9.00
N ASP A 124 1.68 -26.22 8.85
CA ASP A 124 1.31 -27.66 8.99
C ASP A 124 0.34 -28.30 7.98
N ALA A 125 -0.05 -27.65 6.88
CA ALA A 125 -0.63 -28.34 5.71
C ALA A 125 -0.81 -27.38 4.54
N SER A 126 -0.34 -27.75 3.35
CA SER A 126 -0.57 -26.97 2.13
C SER A 126 -2.01 -27.13 1.64
N ARG A 127 -2.83 -26.09 1.74
CA ARG A 127 -3.97 -25.90 0.83
C ARG A 127 -3.53 -24.88 -0.21
N ARG A 128 -3.64 -25.24 -1.49
CA ARG A 128 -3.23 -24.41 -2.63
C ARG A 128 -4.47 -23.81 -3.25
N ALA A 129 -4.56 -22.48 -3.26
CA ALA A 129 -5.45 -21.77 -4.14
C ALA A 129 -4.59 -21.14 -5.24
N SER A 130 -4.82 -21.55 -6.49
CA SER A 130 -4.26 -20.88 -7.67
C SER A 130 -5.24 -19.82 -8.09
N ILE A 131 -4.85 -18.55 -7.98
CA ILE A 131 -5.74 -17.42 -8.24
C ILE A 131 -5.05 -16.52 -9.28
N PRO A 132 -5.79 -15.90 -10.23
CA PRO A 132 -5.22 -14.93 -11.14
C PRO A 132 -4.52 -13.79 -10.39
N PHE A 133 -3.49 -13.18 -10.99
CA PHE A 133 -2.74 -12.05 -10.43
C PHE A 133 -3.66 -11.00 -9.79
N GLY A 134 -3.39 -10.61 -8.54
CA GLY A 134 -4.26 -9.67 -7.85
C GLY A 134 -3.71 -9.04 -6.58
N ALA A 135 -4.31 -7.90 -6.20
CA ALA A 135 -4.04 -7.24 -4.93
C ALA A 135 -4.69 -8.01 -3.77
N LEU A 136 -3.99 -8.10 -2.65
CA LEU A 136 -4.47 -8.72 -1.42
C LEU A 136 -4.96 -7.64 -0.46
N SER A 137 -6.05 -7.92 0.23
CA SER A 137 -6.56 -7.04 1.28
C SER A 137 -7.31 -7.86 2.35
N THR A 138 -7.19 -7.47 3.61
CA THR A 138 -7.84 -8.13 4.76
C THR A 138 -8.69 -7.12 5.54
N PRO A 139 -9.91 -7.49 5.99
CA PRO A 139 -10.68 -6.64 6.88
C PRO A 139 -10.04 -6.62 8.27
N SER A 140 -10.46 -5.64 9.09
CA SER A 140 -10.08 -5.54 10.50
C SER A 140 -10.47 -6.80 11.31
N SER A 141 -11.57 -7.47 10.93
CA SER A 141 -12.01 -8.75 11.53
C SER A 141 -11.01 -9.89 11.28
N ARG A 142 -10.24 -9.81 10.18
CA ARG A 142 -9.34 -10.86 9.67
C ARG A 142 -10.03 -12.21 9.43
N ASP A 143 -11.35 -12.21 9.30
CA ASP A 143 -12.15 -13.40 9.01
C ASP A 143 -12.13 -13.72 7.51
N PHE A 144 -11.76 -12.76 6.65
CA PHE A 144 -11.67 -12.94 5.20
C PHE A 144 -10.38 -12.39 4.59
N ILE A 145 -10.04 -12.86 3.39
CA ILE A 145 -8.96 -12.35 2.56
C ILE A 145 -9.50 -12.13 1.15
N ALA A 146 -9.38 -10.92 0.62
CA ALA A 146 -9.72 -10.63 -0.77
C ALA A 146 -8.48 -10.73 -1.64
N ILE A 147 -8.62 -11.39 -2.81
CA ILE A 147 -7.63 -11.42 -3.88
C ILE A 147 -8.30 -10.89 -5.15
N VAL A 148 -7.92 -9.67 -5.56
CA VAL A 148 -8.53 -8.96 -6.68
C VAL A 148 -7.84 -9.33 -7.99
N GLY A 149 -8.33 -10.36 -8.68
CA GLY A 149 -7.79 -10.81 -9.95
C GLY A 149 -8.29 -10.02 -11.16
N THR A 150 -7.62 -10.16 -12.30
CA THR A 150 -8.04 -9.53 -13.58
C THR A 150 -9.31 -10.15 -14.19
N LYS A 151 -9.64 -11.40 -13.83
CA LYS A 151 -10.80 -12.16 -14.36
C LYS A 151 -11.83 -12.52 -13.30
N GLU A 152 -11.39 -12.70 -12.06
CA GLU A 152 -12.25 -12.92 -10.90
C GLU A 152 -11.64 -12.28 -9.66
N THR A 153 -12.47 -11.79 -8.74
CA THR A 153 -12.04 -11.51 -7.38
C THR A 153 -12.43 -12.70 -6.52
N VAL A 154 -11.50 -13.19 -5.71
CA VAL A 154 -11.73 -14.33 -4.82
C VAL A 154 -11.71 -13.83 -3.38
N ILE A 155 -12.79 -14.10 -2.65
CA ILE A 155 -12.87 -13.89 -1.20
C ILE A 155 -12.66 -15.23 -0.52
N LEU A 156 -11.69 -15.31 0.38
CA LEU A 156 -11.33 -16.53 1.08
C LEU A 156 -11.70 -16.39 2.54
N ASP A 157 -12.32 -17.42 3.11
CA ASP A 157 -12.47 -17.52 4.55
C ASP A 157 -11.08 -17.71 5.19
N GLY A 158 -10.68 -16.81 6.09
CA GLY A 158 -9.35 -16.75 6.70
C GLY A 158 -9.07 -17.89 7.68
N THR A 159 -10.01 -18.81 7.92
CA THR A 159 -9.81 -19.98 8.78
C THR A 159 -9.71 -21.27 7.95
N SER A 160 -10.70 -21.50 7.08
CA SER A 160 -10.87 -22.70 6.26
C SER A 160 -10.17 -22.61 4.90
N LEU A 161 -9.91 -21.40 4.41
CA LEU A 161 -9.44 -21.08 3.06
C LEU A 161 -10.39 -21.50 1.94
N GLU A 162 -11.66 -21.76 2.26
CA GLU A 162 -12.67 -22.00 1.23
C GLU A 162 -12.94 -20.70 0.45
N PRO A 163 -12.94 -20.73 -0.89
CA PRO A 163 -13.14 -19.54 -1.70
C PRO A 163 -14.62 -19.26 -1.99
N ALA A 164 -14.94 -17.99 -2.17
CA ALA A 164 -16.12 -17.48 -2.83
C ALA A 164 -15.66 -16.55 -3.98
N SER A 165 -16.00 -16.90 -5.21
CA SER A 165 -15.67 -16.06 -6.37
C SER A 165 -16.76 -15.01 -6.60
N MET A 166 -16.33 -13.81 -6.99
CA MET A 166 -17.18 -12.76 -7.54
C MET A 166 -16.66 -12.35 -8.93
N PRO A 167 -17.54 -11.90 -9.85
CA PRO A 167 -17.13 -11.55 -11.20
C PRO A 167 -16.07 -10.44 -11.19
N ALA A 168 -14.87 -10.58 -11.78
CA ALA A 168 -13.97 -9.42 -11.84
C ALA A 168 -14.37 -8.50 -12.99
N THR A 169 -14.93 -7.37 -12.59
CA THR A 169 -14.90 -6.16 -13.44
C THR A 169 -14.31 -4.99 -12.66
N TYR A 170 -13.62 -5.26 -11.55
CA TYR A 170 -13.19 -4.27 -10.58
C TYR A 170 -11.76 -3.85 -10.82
N THR A 171 -11.53 -2.56 -10.68
CA THR A 171 -10.19 -1.96 -10.67
C THR A 171 -9.67 -1.88 -9.24
N GLU A 172 -10.55 -1.64 -8.25
CA GLU A 172 -10.15 -1.49 -6.84
C GLU A 172 -11.16 -2.17 -5.88
N LEU A 173 -10.67 -2.55 -4.69
CA LEU A 173 -11.45 -3.06 -3.56
C LEU A 173 -10.94 -2.43 -2.26
N ALA A 174 -11.86 -2.03 -1.38
CA ALA A 174 -11.53 -1.54 -0.05
C ALA A 174 -12.50 -2.11 0.99
N TRP A 175 -11.98 -2.69 2.07
CA TRP A 175 -12.79 -3.13 3.20
C TRP A 175 -13.37 -1.93 3.97
N MET A 176 -14.56 -2.13 4.52
CA MET A 176 -15.17 -1.19 5.47
C MET A 176 -14.56 -1.42 6.85
N GLY A 177 -14.44 -0.36 7.66
CA GLY A 177 -13.70 -0.39 8.93
C GLY A 177 -14.19 -1.42 9.94
N GLU A 178 -15.47 -1.78 9.92
CA GLU A 178 -16.07 -2.80 10.78
C GLU A 178 -16.80 -3.89 9.97
N GLY A 179 -16.46 -5.15 10.27
CA GLY A 179 -17.13 -6.34 9.74
C GLY A 179 -16.64 -6.79 8.37
N ASP A 180 -17.37 -7.74 7.80
CA ASP A 180 -16.97 -8.44 6.58
C ASP A 180 -17.56 -7.78 5.31
N ARG A 181 -17.67 -6.44 5.33
CA ARG A 181 -18.19 -5.65 4.21
C ARG A 181 -17.07 -4.95 3.47
N PHE A 182 -17.24 -4.81 2.16
CA PHE A 182 -16.29 -4.11 1.31
C PHE A 182 -16.98 -3.38 0.16
N VAL A 183 -16.25 -2.43 -0.42
CA VAL A 183 -16.65 -1.69 -1.61
C VAL A 183 -15.74 -2.11 -2.74
N THR A 184 -16.32 -2.28 -3.92
CA THR A 184 -15.57 -2.42 -5.17
C THR A 184 -15.84 -1.26 -6.11
N LEU A 185 -14.83 -0.92 -6.91
CA LEU A 185 -14.90 0.11 -7.94
C LEU A 185 -14.57 -0.51 -9.29
N SER A 186 -15.48 -0.38 -10.26
CA SER A 186 -15.31 -0.80 -11.64
C SER A 186 -15.27 0.41 -12.56
N CYS A 187 -14.25 0.48 -13.41
CA CYS A 187 -14.09 1.52 -14.41
C CYS A 187 -14.37 0.93 -15.80
N GLY A 188 -15.45 1.36 -16.44
CA GLY A 188 -15.84 0.91 -17.78
C GLY A 188 -15.90 2.05 -18.79
N THR A 189 -16.01 1.70 -20.08
CA THR A 189 -16.16 2.69 -21.16
C THR A 189 -17.46 3.49 -21.09
N LYS A 190 -18.45 3.00 -20.34
CA LYS A 190 -19.77 3.65 -20.17
C LYS A 190 -19.88 4.47 -18.89
N GLY A 191 -18.92 4.36 -17.98
CA GLY A 191 -19.03 4.96 -16.67
C GLY A 191 -18.31 4.20 -15.57
N ILE A 192 -18.55 4.63 -14.35
CA ILE A 192 -18.02 4.06 -13.12
C ILE A 192 -19.14 3.31 -12.41
N ARG A 193 -18.84 2.13 -11.88
CA ARG A 193 -19.75 1.38 -11.01
C ARG A 193 -19.10 1.19 -9.63
N VAL A 194 -19.86 1.50 -8.59
CA VAL A 194 -19.48 1.29 -7.19
C VAL A 194 -20.44 0.27 -6.61
N GLU A 195 -19.92 -0.84 -6.10
CA GLU A 195 -20.75 -1.91 -5.52
C GLU A 195 -20.34 -2.16 -4.06
N THR A 196 -21.33 -2.41 -3.23
CA THR A 196 -21.14 -2.78 -1.83
C THR A 196 -21.46 -4.25 -1.64
N TRP A 197 -20.59 -4.96 -0.93
CA TRP A 197 -20.63 -6.40 -0.76
C TRP A 197 -20.53 -6.79 0.72
N GLN A 198 -21.01 -7.98 1.03
CA GLN A 198 -20.90 -8.64 2.33
C GLN A 198 -20.34 -10.04 2.11
N ALA A 199 -19.19 -10.34 2.70
CA ALA A 199 -18.73 -11.71 2.86
C ALA A 199 -19.39 -12.32 4.10
N GLN A 200 -19.76 -13.60 4.03
CA GLN A 200 -20.35 -14.33 5.14
C GLN A 200 -19.73 -15.71 5.28
N ALA A 201 -19.36 -16.06 6.51
CA ALA A 201 -18.89 -17.39 6.82
C ALA A 201 -20.12 -18.29 7.01
N VAL A 202 -20.17 -19.41 6.29
CA VAL A 202 -21.26 -20.37 6.42
C VAL A 202 -20.71 -21.62 7.10
N SER A 203 -21.16 -21.89 8.32
CA SER A 203 -20.71 -23.07 9.07
C SER A 203 -20.98 -24.35 8.28
N GLY A 204 -19.92 -25.07 7.91
CA GLY A 204 -20.01 -26.32 7.17
C GLY A 204 -20.27 -26.16 5.67
N ALA A 205 -20.13 -24.96 5.10
CA ALA A 205 -20.21 -24.71 3.67
C ALA A 205 -19.15 -23.69 3.21
N ALA A 206 -19.03 -23.49 1.89
CA ALA A 206 -18.22 -22.43 1.34
C ALA A 206 -18.78 -21.05 1.77
N PRO A 207 -17.93 -20.02 1.95
CA PRO A 207 -18.41 -18.68 2.23
C PRO A 207 -19.30 -18.17 1.10
N SER A 208 -20.17 -17.21 1.41
CA SER A 208 -20.96 -16.48 0.41
C SER A 208 -20.51 -15.03 0.34
N VAL A 209 -20.72 -14.43 -0.84
CA VAL A 209 -20.47 -13.01 -1.08
C VAL A 209 -21.73 -12.43 -1.70
N ASP A 210 -22.42 -11.59 -0.94
CA ASP A 210 -23.71 -11.02 -1.31
C ASP A 210 -23.57 -9.54 -1.67
N ARG A 211 -24.14 -9.15 -2.80
CA ARG A 211 -24.20 -7.74 -3.19
C ARG A 211 -25.31 -7.04 -2.41
N LEU A 212 -24.92 -6.04 -1.63
CA LEU A 212 -25.84 -5.22 -0.82
C LEU A 212 -26.39 -4.01 -1.58
N GLY A 213 -25.61 -3.46 -2.51
CA GLY A 213 -26.00 -2.25 -3.23
C GLY A 213 -25.07 -1.92 -4.39
N GLN A 214 -25.53 -1.01 -5.25
CA GLN A 214 -24.81 -0.57 -6.45
C GLN A 214 -25.16 0.89 -6.75
N ALA A 215 -24.17 1.66 -7.19
CA ALA A 215 -24.32 2.96 -7.83
C ALA A 215 -23.62 2.94 -9.20
N GLU A 216 -24.29 3.44 -10.22
CA GLU A 216 -23.71 3.65 -11.56
C GLU A 216 -23.59 5.15 -11.83
N ILE A 217 -22.45 5.54 -12.37
CA ILE A 217 -22.09 6.92 -12.67
C ILE A 217 -21.74 6.99 -14.15
N GLU A 218 -22.70 7.43 -14.95
CA GLU A 218 -22.55 7.50 -16.40
C GLU A 218 -21.62 8.64 -16.81
N ASN A 219 -20.92 8.46 -17.94
CA ASN A 219 -20.06 9.47 -18.57
C ASN A 219 -18.89 9.98 -17.71
N GLU A 220 -18.56 9.28 -16.64
CA GLU A 220 -17.36 9.51 -15.84
C GLU A 220 -16.34 8.40 -16.11
N LEU A 221 -15.06 8.77 -16.12
CA LEU A 221 -13.96 7.83 -16.24
C LEU A 221 -13.08 7.95 -15.01
N CYS A 222 -12.61 6.80 -14.53
CA CYS A 222 -11.61 6.77 -13.48
C CYS A 222 -10.33 7.45 -13.97
N ALA A 223 -9.67 8.15 -13.07
CA ALA A 223 -8.30 8.58 -13.32
C ALA A 223 -7.41 7.35 -13.56
N ALA A 224 -6.34 7.51 -14.35
CA ALA A 224 -5.38 6.43 -14.66
C ALA A 224 -4.80 5.74 -13.41
N SER A 225 -4.85 6.42 -12.27
CA SER A 225 -4.61 5.89 -10.93
C SER A 225 -5.90 5.95 -10.12
N SER A 226 -6.71 4.89 -10.16
CA SER A 226 -7.91 4.79 -9.34
C SER A 226 -7.52 4.48 -7.90
N TRP A 227 -7.69 5.45 -7.00
CA TRP A 227 -7.64 5.17 -5.56
C TRP A 227 -9.06 5.07 -5.04
N LEU A 228 -9.37 4.00 -4.29
CA LEU A 228 -10.63 3.84 -3.59
C LEU A 228 -10.37 3.95 -2.09
N ALA A 229 -10.95 4.96 -1.46
CA ALA A 229 -10.92 5.11 0.00
C ALA A 229 -12.34 5.00 0.57
N VAL A 230 -12.48 4.31 1.69
CA VAL A 230 -13.76 4.20 2.42
C VAL A 230 -13.63 4.96 3.74
N ALA A 231 -14.65 5.75 4.08
CA ALA A 231 -14.69 6.46 5.35
C ALA A 231 -14.69 5.45 6.53
N PRO A 232 -14.03 5.74 7.67
CA PRO A 232 -13.98 4.81 8.82
C PRO A 232 -15.37 4.38 9.33
N ASN A 233 -16.35 5.28 9.25
CA ASN A 233 -17.74 5.00 9.61
C ASN A 233 -18.55 4.29 8.50
N ALA A 234 -17.90 3.83 7.44
CA ALA A 234 -18.47 3.15 6.28
C ALA A 234 -19.61 3.90 5.56
N SER A 235 -19.70 5.23 5.72
CA SER A 235 -20.78 6.02 5.13
C SER A 235 -20.52 6.40 3.66
N PHE A 236 -19.27 6.63 3.27
CA PHE A 236 -18.91 7.05 1.92
C PHE A 236 -17.70 6.29 1.37
N ALA A 237 -17.72 6.05 0.07
CA ALA A 237 -16.54 5.71 -0.73
C ALA A 237 -16.14 6.92 -1.57
N VAL A 238 -14.84 7.23 -1.62
CA VAL A 238 -14.29 8.37 -2.35
C VAL A 238 -13.18 7.90 -3.29
N PHE A 239 -13.24 8.37 -4.53
CA PHE A 239 -12.26 8.03 -5.57
C PHE A 239 -12.05 9.20 -6.54
N PRO A 240 -10.87 9.30 -7.18
CA PRO A 240 -10.60 10.36 -8.13
C PRO A 240 -11.26 10.06 -9.48
N VAL A 241 -11.82 11.11 -10.09
CA VAL A 241 -12.30 11.11 -11.48
C VAL A 241 -11.68 12.28 -12.23
N GLY A 242 -11.58 12.15 -13.55
CA GLY A 242 -10.88 13.11 -14.39
C GLY A 242 -10.04 12.39 -15.42
N GLY A 243 -10.06 12.91 -16.65
CA GLY A 243 -10.17 12.04 -17.82
C GLY A 243 -8.98 11.13 -18.09
N ALA A 244 -9.35 9.97 -18.61
CA ALA A 244 -8.46 8.88 -19.01
C ALA A 244 -7.40 9.31 -20.05
N ASP A 245 -7.61 10.43 -20.74
CA ASP A 245 -6.78 10.91 -21.84
C ASP A 245 -6.35 12.37 -21.62
N ALA A 246 -5.10 12.68 -21.96
CA ALA A 246 -4.51 14.02 -21.96
C ALA A 246 -5.26 15.06 -22.83
N SER A 247 -6.29 14.64 -23.57
CA SER A 247 -7.14 15.47 -24.42
C SER A 247 -8.36 16.05 -23.69
N THR A 248 -8.71 15.52 -22.51
CA THR A 248 -9.84 16.04 -21.73
C THR A 248 -9.40 17.22 -20.87
N THR A 249 -10.06 18.37 -21.05
CA THR A 249 -9.83 19.60 -20.26
C THR A 249 -10.50 19.58 -18.89
N ALA A 250 -11.16 18.48 -18.53
CA ALA A 250 -11.88 18.36 -17.27
C ALA A 250 -10.88 18.37 -16.10
N GLU A 251 -11.04 19.33 -15.17
CA GLU A 251 -10.22 19.38 -13.98
C GLU A 251 -10.38 18.09 -13.15
N PRO A 252 -9.27 17.47 -12.68
CA PRO A 252 -9.34 16.36 -11.74
C PRO A 252 -10.13 16.75 -10.49
N ARG A 253 -11.03 15.86 -10.07
CA ARG A 253 -11.91 16.03 -8.92
C ARG A 253 -12.14 14.70 -8.23
N LEU A 254 -12.76 14.70 -7.05
CA LEU A 254 -13.19 13.46 -6.40
C LEU A 254 -14.69 13.27 -6.57
N LEU A 255 -15.10 12.00 -6.63
CA LEU A 255 -16.48 11.60 -6.42
C LEU A 255 -16.60 10.89 -5.08
N ALA A 256 -17.64 11.24 -4.34
CA ALA A 256 -18.06 10.57 -3.13
C ALA A 256 -19.42 9.91 -3.35
N VAL A 257 -19.48 8.61 -3.06
CA VAL A 257 -20.70 7.79 -3.18
C VAL A 257 -21.10 7.34 -1.78
N GLU A 258 -22.36 7.57 -1.43
CA GLU A 258 -22.90 7.11 -0.16
C GLU A 258 -23.24 5.62 -0.18
N LEU A 259 -22.79 4.91 0.85
CA LEU A 259 -22.83 3.47 0.95
C LEU A 259 -24.09 3.01 1.70
N GLY A 260 -25.26 3.14 1.06
CA GLY A 260 -26.51 2.53 1.56
C GLY A 260 -27.81 3.27 1.26
N MET A 261 -27.77 4.55 0.90
CA MET A 261 -28.99 5.35 0.70
C MET A 261 -29.33 5.63 -0.78
N GLY A 262 -28.49 5.15 -1.72
CA GLY A 262 -28.71 5.37 -3.15
C GLY A 262 -28.71 6.85 -3.56
N LEU A 263 -28.12 7.72 -2.74
CA LEU A 263 -28.01 9.14 -3.06
C LEU A 263 -27.08 9.34 -4.26
N PRO A 264 -27.34 10.37 -5.08
CA PRO A 264 -26.48 10.68 -6.21
C PRO A 264 -25.05 10.98 -5.74
N PRO A 265 -24.02 10.61 -6.52
CA PRO A 265 -22.63 10.92 -6.20
C PRO A 265 -22.42 12.42 -5.99
N ARG A 266 -21.62 12.78 -4.99
CA ARG A 266 -21.23 14.16 -4.73
C ARG A 266 -19.85 14.44 -5.30
N SER A 267 -19.74 15.54 -6.05
CA SER A 267 -18.46 16.03 -6.55
C SER A 267 -17.74 16.83 -5.47
N ILE A 268 -16.44 16.56 -5.28
CA ILE A 268 -15.53 17.36 -4.46
C ILE A 268 -14.53 18.01 -5.40
N SER A 269 -14.60 19.33 -5.53
CA SER A 269 -13.66 20.11 -6.32
C SER A 269 -12.48 20.61 -5.48
N GLY A 270 -11.40 20.98 -6.16
CA GLY A 270 -10.25 21.59 -5.49
C GLY A 270 -9.31 20.61 -4.80
N ILE A 271 -9.48 19.29 -4.97
CA ILE A 271 -8.62 18.24 -4.41
C ILE A 271 -8.33 17.19 -5.50
N LYS A 272 -7.06 16.80 -5.66
CA LYS A 272 -6.60 15.70 -6.51
C LYS A 272 -6.21 14.51 -5.63
N GLY A 273 -6.80 13.36 -5.94
CA GLY A 273 -6.62 12.10 -5.22
C GLY A 273 -7.26 12.13 -3.83
N PRO A 274 -8.01 11.09 -3.41
CA PRO A 274 -8.18 10.86 -1.99
C PRO A 274 -6.90 10.22 -1.45
N VAL A 275 -6.45 10.76 -0.33
CA VAL A 275 -5.20 10.40 0.33
C VAL A 275 -5.52 9.75 1.68
N ALA A 276 -6.56 10.25 2.36
CA ALA A 276 -6.98 9.72 3.64
C ALA A 276 -8.37 10.25 4.01
N PHE A 277 -8.95 9.65 5.04
CA PHE A 277 -10.01 10.26 5.83
C PHE A 277 -9.46 10.70 7.20
N SER A 278 -10.09 11.70 7.81
CA SER A 278 -9.99 11.84 9.28
C SER A 278 -10.60 10.62 9.96
N GLN A 279 -10.20 10.33 11.19
CA GLN A 279 -10.63 9.17 11.95
C GLN A 279 -12.13 9.17 12.23
N ASP A 280 -12.71 10.35 12.40
CA ASP A 280 -14.16 10.53 12.52
C ASP A 280 -14.91 10.44 11.17
N GLY A 281 -14.18 10.29 10.06
CA GLY A 281 -14.71 10.25 8.70
C GLY A 281 -15.28 11.58 8.19
N THR A 282 -15.17 12.67 8.94
CA THR A 282 -15.76 13.97 8.58
C THR A 282 -14.95 14.76 7.55
N LYS A 283 -13.69 14.37 7.31
CA LYS A 283 -12.82 15.02 6.33
C LYS A 283 -12.22 14.04 5.34
N VAL A 284 -12.11 14.47 4.08
CA VAL A 284 -11.28 13.81 3.05
C VAL A 284 -10.05 14.64 2.83
N ILE A 285 -8.88 14.01 2.86
CA ILE A 285 -7.61 14.68 2.57
C ILE A 285 -7.18 14.36 1.15
N GLY A 286 -6.58 15.34 0.49
CA GLY A 286 -5.88 15.14 -0.77
C GLY A 286 -4.87 16.25 -1.05
N PHE A 287 -4.39 16.33 -2.29
CA PHE A 287 -3.40 17.33 -2.70
C PHE A 287 -3.89 18.13 -3.90
N ARG A 288 -3.45 19.38 -4.06
CA ARG A 288 -3.61 20.11 -5.32
C ARG A 288 -2.53 21.18 -5.41
N ASP A 289 -1.85 21.24 -6.55
CA ASP A 289 -0.81 22.24 -6.84
C ASP A 289 0.27 22.30 -5.74
N GLY A 290 0.70 21.12 -5.27
CA GLY A 290 1.68 20.97 -4.19
C GLY A 290 1.15 21.27 -2.79
N SER A 291 -0.11 21.70 -2.63
CA SER A 291 -0.71 22.00 -1.33
C SER A 291 -1.53 20.83 -0.81
N ILE A 292 -1.47 20.57 0.50
CA ILE A 292 -2.38 19.64 1.18
C ILE A 292 -3.72 20.33 1.38
N ARG A 293 -4.80 19.61 1.11
CA ARG A 293 -6.17 20.12 1.26
C ARG A 293 -7.03 19.11 1.98
N ALA A 294 -7.95 19.61 2.80
CA ALA A 294 -8.97 18.80 3.45
C ALA A 294 -10.35 19.31 3.05
N PHE A 295 -11.22 18.41 2.61
CA PHE A 295 -12.63 18.69 2.41
C PHE A 295 -13.39 18.33 3.67
N ASP A 296 -14.12 19.27 4.26
CA ASP A 296 -14.97 19.04 5.42
C ASP A 296 -16.42 18.75 4.97
N TRP A 297 -16.92 17.55 5.25
CA TRP A 297 -18.26 17.11 4.86
C TRP A 297 -19.37 17.97 5.48
N LYS A 298 -19.19 18.34 6.76
CA LYS A 298 -20.17 19.05 7.57
C LYS A 298 -20.24 20.51 7.17
N ALA A 299 -19.08 21.14 6.96
CA ALA A 299 -18.99 22.53 6.53
C ALA A 299 -19.18 22.69 5.01
N ASN A 300 -19.12 21.60 4.24
CA ASN A 300 -19.17 21.60 2.77
C ASN A 300 -18.15 22.60 2.16
N THR A 301 -16.92 22.54 2.64
CA THR A 301 -15.86 23.46 2.21
C THR A 301 -14.51 22.75 2.15
N THR A 302 -13.67 23.22 1.23
CA THR A 302 -12.27 22.79 1.13
C THR A 302 -11.40 23.78 1.87
N MET A 303 -10.64 23.29 2.84
CA MET A 303 -9.59 24.06 3.52
C MET A 303 -8.23 23.71 2.95
N VAL A 304 -7.39 24.73 2.78
CA VAL A 304 -5.97 24.55 2.50
C VAL A 304 -5.28 24.39 3.85
N VAL A 305 -4.52 23.31 4.00
CA VAL A 305 -3.67 23.13 5.18
C VAL A 305 -2.58 24.19 5.14
N ASP A 306 -2.34 24.86 6.26
CA ASP A 306 -1.26 25.83 6.41
C ASP A 306 0.09 25.10 6.39
N ALA A 307 0.57 24.85 5.17
CA ALA A 307 1.80 24.13 4.86
C ALA A 307 2.45 24.77 3.63
N PRO A 308 3.80 24.90 3.60
CA PRO A 308 4.51 25.25 2.38
C PRO A 308 4.17 24.28 1.24
N PRO A 309 4.11 24.74 -0.02
CA PRO A 309 3.84 23.86 -1.14
C PRO A 309 4.99 22.86 -1.34
N PHE A 310 4.64 21.59 -1.52
CA PHE A 310 5.53 20.54 -1.97
C PHE A 310 5.77 20.66 -3.48
N ARG A 311 6.94 20.22 -3.95
CA ARG A 311 7.25 20.13 -5.39
C ARG A 311 7.64 18.70 -5.70
N GLY A 312 7.19 18.16 -6.83
CA GLY A 312 7.47 16.78 -7.20
C GLY A 312 6.49 15.81 -6.55
N ASP A 313 6.89 14.54 -6.46
CA ASP A 313 6.04 13.47 -6.00
C ASP A 313 5.92 13.47 -4.47
N ILE A 314 4.67 13.50 -4.00
CA ILE A 314 4.36 13.57 -2.58
C ILE A 314 4.19 12.14 -2.05
N SER A 315 4.95 11.82 -1.00
CA SER A 315 4.74 10.64 -0.16
C SER A 315 4.02 11.06 1.11
N TYR A 316 3.19 10.17 1.64
CA TYR A 316 2.50 10.44 2.89
C TYR A 316 2.21 9.16 3.66
N TYR A 317 2.03 9.34 4.97
CA TYR A 317 1.66 8.28 5.89
C TYR A 317 0.61 8.83 6.88
N ARG A 318 -0.53 8.15 6.98
CA ARG A 318 -1.59 8.50 7.94
C ARG A 318 -1.41 7.68 9.20
N HIS A 319 -1.38 8.34 10.36
CA HIS A 319 -1.35 7.63 11.63
C HIS A 319 -2.65 6.81 11.81
N PRO A 320 -2.59 5.54 12.29
CA PRO A 320 -3.77 4.70 12.50
C PRO A 320 -4.83 5.36 13.39
N GLU A 321 -4.38 5.76 14.58
CA GLU A 321 -5.25 6.09 15.73
C GLU A 321 -5.34 7.59 16.01
N ARG A 322 -4.68 8.40 15.21
CA ARG A 322 -4.55 9.85 15.43
C ARG A 322 -4.88 10.55 14.13
N ASP A 323 -5.52 11.70 14.22
CA ASP A 323 -5.73 12.58 13.07
C ASP A 323 -4.45 13.36 12.73
N ARG A 324 -3.44 12.61 12.30
CA ARG A 324 -2.11 13.09 11.94
C ARG A 324 -1.70 12.49 10.59
N LEU A 325 -1.12 13.33 9.75
CA LEU A 325 -0.58 12.93 8.46
C LEU A 325 0.88 13.36 8.38
N LEU A 326 1.77 12.40 8.21
CA LEU A 326 3.16 12.65 7.90
C LEU A 326 3.29 12.79 6.39
N VAL A 327 3.90 13.86 5.90
CA VAL A 327 4.02 14.17 4.47
C VAL A 327 5.46 14.51 4.13
N GLY A 328 5.95 13.94 3.05
CA GLY A 328 7.32 14.10 2.55
C GLY A 328 7.36 14.11 1.03
N ASN A 329 8.57 14.25 0.49
CA ASN A 329 8.83 14.23 -0.94
C ASN A 329 9.60 12.96 -1.30
N ALA A 330 9.00 12.13 -2.14
CA ALA A 330 9.57 10.84 -2.55
C ALA A 330 10.93 10.97 -3.28
N SER A 331 11.24 12.14 -3.84
CA SER A 331 12.49 12.37 -4.57
C SER A 331 13.70 12.67 -3.70
N GLY A 332 13.53 12.85 -2.38
CA GLY A 332 14.63 13.19 -1.45
C GLY A 332 15.26 14.58 -1.69
N LEU A 333 14.82 15.33 -2.71
CA LEU A 333 15.40 16.61 -3.09
C LEU A 333 14.92 17.73 -2.16
N ALA A 334 15.80 18.20 -1.26
CA ALA A 334 15.74 19.47 -0.51
C ALA A 334 14.43 19.82 0.23
N GLN A 335 13.45 18.92 0.26
CA GLN A 335 12.15 19.11 0.88
C GLN A 335 12.09 18.44 2.23
N ARG A 336 11.11 18.90 2.99
CA ARG A 336 11.07 18.79 4.44
C ARG A 336 9.93 17.86 4.78
N LEU A 337 10.22 16.92 5.67
CA LEU A 337 9.18 16.16 6.34
C LEU A 337 8.26 17.11 7.12
N MET A 338 6.96 16.90 7.01
CA MET A 338 5.95 17.68 7.74
C MET A 338 4.96 16.78 8.45
N LEU A 339 4.60 17.15 9.68
CA LEU A 339 3.50 16.56 10.41
C LEU A 339 2.30 17.48 10.32
N VAL A 340 1.20 16.98 9.78
CA VAL A 340 -0.05 17.72 9.64
C VAL A 340 -1.06 17.26 10.67
N ASP A 341 -1.56 18.21 11.46
CA ASP A 341 -2.72 18.03 12.34
C ASP A 341 -4.00 18.29 11.55
N LEU A 342 -4.76 17.23 11.26
CA LEU A 342 -5.93 17.30 10.39
C LEU A 342 -7.07 18.15 10.98
N PRO A 343 -7.43 18.04 12.28
CA PRO A 343 -8.42 18.90 12.92
C PRO A 343 -8.14 20.39 12.80
N SER A 344 -6.88 20.80 13.02
CA SER A 344 -6.51 22.22 12.97
C SER A 344 -6.05 22.69 11.58
N ALA A 345 -5.85 21.76 10.65
CA ALA A 345 -5.27 22.00 9.32
C ALA A 345 -3.93 22.77 9.38
N LYS A 346 -3.13 22.48 10.40
CA LYS A 346 -1.79 23.06 10.56
C LYS A 346 -0.74 22.02 10.26
N ALA A 347 0.35 22.45 9.61
CA ALA A 347 1.53 21.65 9.43
C ALA A 347 2.68 22.16 10.29
N GLU A 348 3.41 21.23 10.89
CA GLU A 348 4.67 21.49 11.55
C GLU A 348 5.79 20.84 10.75
N ARG A 349 6.88 21.58 10.58
CA ARG A 349 8.06 21.08 9.90
C ARG A 349 8.87 20.22 10.86
N LEU A 350 9.23 19.02 10.42
CA LEU A 350 10.08 18.11 11.17
C LEU A 350 11.54 18.17 10.68
N GLY A 351 12.46 18.35 11.62
CA GLY A 351 13.90 18.13 11.43
C GLY A 351 14.62 19.02 10.39
N PRO A 352 15.94 18.80 10.23
CA PRO A 352 16.72 19.42 9.16
C PRO A 352 16.28 18.90 7.78
N PRO A 353 16.60 19.60 6.67
CA PRO A 353 16.35 19.08 5.32
C PRO A 353 17.05 17.73 5.12
N GLY A 354 16.45 16.81 4.35
CA GLY A 354 17.10 15.56 3.93
C GLY A 354 16.32 14.28 4.21
N VAL A 355 15.21 14.33 4.97
CA VAL A 355 14.31 13.19 5.20
C VAL A 355 13.07 13.35 4.31
N GLY A 356 12.84 12.42 3.40
CA GLY A 356 11.89 12.48 2.30
C GLY A 356 10.69 11.53 2.38
N LEU A 357 10.67 10.58 3.31
CA LEU A 357 9.73 9.42 3.31
C LEU A 357 9.90 8.56 2.05
N THR A 358 11.13 8.19 1.73
CA THR A 358 11.37 7.30 0.58
C THR A 358 11.13 5.83 0.90
N ASN A 359 11.28 5.43 2.17
CA ASN A 359 11.21 4.03 2.58
C ASN A 359 9.98 3.76 3.46
N PHE A 360 10.14 3.55 4.78
CA PHE A 360 9.09 2.98 5.62
C PHE A 360 8.84 3.77 6.90
N VAL A 361 7.58 3.71 7.36
CA VAL A 361 7.11 4.32 8.60
C VAL A 361 6.37 3.26 9.41
N ALA A 362 6.70 3.16 10.70
CA ALA A 362 5.97 2.37 11.68
C ALA A 362 5.34 3.30 12.72
N SER A 363 4.15 2.96 13.21
CA SER A 363 3.44 3.74 14.23
C SER A 363 3.41 3.01 15.56
N GLY A 364 3.83 3.70 16.61
CA GLY A 364 3.37 3.41 17.97
C GLY A 364 2.10 4.21 18.30
N PRO A 365 1.58 4.12 19.55
CA PRO A 365 0.39 4.88 19.95
C PRO A 365 0.57 6.40 19.96
N ASP A 366 1.77 6.86 20.33
CA ASP A 366 2.12 8.28 20.56
C ASP A 366 3.41 8.69 19.83
N GLU A 367 3.86 7.88 18.89
CA GLU A 367 5.14 8.07 18.22
C GLU A 367 5.14 7.50 16.81
N LEU A 368 6.00 8.04 15.96
CA LEU A 368 6.33 7.47 14.65
C LEU A 368 7.80 7.09 14.62
N TRP A 369 8.08 5.99 13.94
CA TRP A 369 9.42 5.53 13.65
C TRP A 369 9.61 5.45 12.15
N LEU A 370 10.76 5.89 11.67
CA LEU A 370 11.02 6.01 10.24
C LEU A 370 12.37 5.44 9.88
N VAL A 371 12.42 4.76 8.75
CA VAL A 371 13.66 4.44 8.07
C VAL A 371 13.74 5.29 6.82
N ASP A 372 14.84 6.00 6.64
CA ASP A 372 15.12 6.79 5.44
C ASP A 372 16.63 6.82 5.19
N HIS A 373 17.06 6.53 3.96
CA HIS A 373 18.48 6.44 3.59
C HIS A 373 19.35 5.64 4.59
N GLU A 374 18.87 4.46 5.01
CA GLU A 374 19.55 3.57 5.98
C GLU A 374 19.75 4.17 7.39
N ALA A 375 19.05 5.26 7.70
CA ALA A 375 19.03 5.86 9.03
C ALA A 375 17.68 5.64 9.71
N LEU A 376 17.72 5.45 11.04
CA LEU A 376 16.56 5.29 11.89
C LEU A 376 16.21 6.63 12.55
N PHE A 377 14.96 7.05 12.44
CA PHE A 377 14.44 8.25 13.09
C PHE A 377 13.26 7.93 14.01
N HIS A 378 13.19 8.67 15.10
CA HIS A 378 12.09 8.67 16.06
C HIS A 378 11.38 10.03 16.03
N LEU A 379 10.05 10.02 16.18
CA LEU A 379 9.23 11.21 16.29
C LEU A 379 8.23 11.03 17.42
N ASP A 380 8.38 11.81 18.50
CA ASP A 380 7.37 11.95 19.56
C ASP A 380 6.21 12.84 19.07
N LEU A 381 4.98 12.33 19.05
CA LEU A 381 3.82 13.08 18.56
C LEU A 381 3.34 14.17 19.53
N ALA A 382 3.69 14.09 20.81
CA ALA A 382 3.38 15.12 21.81
C ALA A 382 4.36 16.29 21.71
N LYS A 383 5.59 16.03 21.28
CA LYS A 383 6.63 17.03 21.04
C LYS A 383 7.29 16.73 19.69
N PRO A 384 6.66 17.12 18.58
CA PRO A 384 7.03 16.70 17.21
C PRO A 384 8.41 17.20 16.81
N ALA A 385 9.43 16.49 17.28
CA ALA A 385 10.82 16.65 16.95
C ALA A 385 11.32 15.33 16.38
N LEU A 386 11.85 15.38 15.15
CA LEU A 386 12.47 14.23 14.52
C LEU A 386 13.87 14.06 15.08
N GLU A 387 14.13 12.93 15.71
CA GLU A 387 15.40 12.59 16.33
C GLU A 387 16.06 11.45 15.56
N LEU A 388 17.34 11.60 15.24
CA LEU A 388 18.15 10.50 14.71
C LEU A 388 18.46 9.52 15.85
N VAL A 389 18.13 8.25 15.66
CA VAL A 389 18.45 7.19 16.61
C VAL A 389 19.70 6.48 16.12
N ALA A 390 20.75 6.52 16.95
CA ALA A 390 21.99 5.82 16.63
C ALA A 390 21.75 4.31 16.64
N THR A 391 22.15 3.64 15.57
CA THR A 391 22.07 2.18 15.42
C THR A 391 23.27 1.70 14.62
N GLU A 392 23.72 0.48 14.91
CA GLU A 392 24.76 -0.20 14.14
C GLU A 392 24.18 -0.91 12.91
N ALA A 393 22.87 -1.19 12.91
CA ALA A 393 22.19 -1.78 11.78
C ALA A 393 22.09 -0.79 10.61
N ALA A 394 22.04 -1.31 9.38
CA ALA A 394 21.65 -0.55 8.20
C ALA A 394 20.18 -0.86 7.86
N PRO A 395 19.20 -0.24 8.55
CA PRO A 395 17.80 -0.59 8.39
C PRO A 395 17.29 -0.20 7.02
N HIS A 396 16.61 -1.12 6.36
CA HIS A 396 15.84 -0.85 5.16
C HIS A 396 14.34 -0.87 5.46
N HIS A 397 13.92 -1.63 6.47
CA HIS A 397 12.53 -1.86 6.85
C HIS A 397 12.33 -1.66 8.34
N ILE A 398 11.10 -1.30 8.72
CA ILE A 398 10.71 -1.07 10.11
C ILE A 398 9.27 -1.46 10.36
N GLN A 399 9.01 -2.03 11.53
CA GLN A 399 7.67 -2.29 12.05
C GLN A 399 7.59 -2.02 13.55
N TYR A 400 6.35 -1.88 14.05
CA TYR A 400 6.06 -1.75 15.48
C TYR A 400 5.32 -2.99 15.99
N LEU A 401 5.70 -3.47 17.17
CA LEU A 401 5.12 -4.62 17.84
C LEU A 401 4.06 -4.11 18.83
N PRO A 402 2.76 -4.19 18.51
CA PRO A 402 1.72 -3.51 19.30
C PRO A 402 1.62 -4.04 20.73
N ASN A 403 1.74 -5.35 20.97
CA ASN A 403 1.56 -5.90 22.31
C ASN A 403 2.79 -5.73 23.20
N ARG A 404 3.99 -5.84 22.61
CA ARG A 404 5.26 -5.69 23.33
C ARG A 404 5.79 -4.26 23.39
N LYS A 405 5.20 -3.34 22.63
CA LYS A 405 5.65 -1.94 22.51
C LYS A 405 7.13 -1.87 22.15
N ARG A 406 7.52 -2.60 21.11
CA ARG A 406 8.89 -2.62 20.59
C ARG A 406 8.90 -2.19 19.14
N VAL A 407 10.04 -1.64 18.72
CA VAL A 407 10.31 -1.40 17.31
C VAL A 407 11.17 -2.54 16.80
N VAL A 408 10.90 -3.01 15.60
CA VAL A 408 11.73 -3.98 14.91
C VAL A 408 12.25 -3.39 13.62
N ILE A 409 13.55 -3.55 13.39
CA ILE A 409 14.22 -3.16 12.15
C ILE A 409 14.96 -4.37 11.59
N ASP A 410 15.06 -4.45 10.27
CA ASP A 410 15.98 -5.36 9.64
C ASP A 410 17.38 -4.75 9.65
N ASP A 411 18.38 -5.57 9.38
CA ASP A 411 19.68 -5.10 8.91
C ASP A 411 19.82 -5.62 7.48
N ALA A 412 19.98 -4.72 6.51
CA ALA A 412 20.17 -5.12 5.11
C ALA A 412 21.57 -5.68 4.84
N ASN A 413 22.56 -5.29 5.67
CA ASN A 413 23.95 -5.70 5.53
C ASN A 413 24.29 -6.94 6.37
N ALA A 414 23.44 -7.30 7.32
CA ALA A 414 23.61 -8.46 8.18
C ALA A 414 22.39 -9.40 8.10
N GLN A 415 22.61 -10.68 8.41
CA GLN A 415 21.52 -11.66 8.53
C GLN A 415 20.84 -11.53 9.89
N THR A 416 20.36 -10.33 10.23
CA THR A 416 19.82 -10.04 11.57
C THR A 416 18.57 -9.19 11.54
N VAL A 417 17.79 -9.32 12.62
CA VAL A 417 16.65 -8.48 12.95
C VAL A 417 16.87 -7.93 14.36
N SER A 418 16.79 -6.62 14.50
CA SER A 418 17.05 -5.92 15.77
C SER A 418 15.74 -5.40 16.37
N PHE A 419 15.58 -5.61 17.67
CA PHE A 419 14.42 -5.15 18.43
C PHE A 419 14.86 -4.06 19.39
N LEU A 420 14.18 -2.93 19.35
CA LEU A 420 14.48 -1.76 20.14
C LEU A 420 13.38 -1.52 21.17
N ASP A 421 13.80 -1.09 22.37
CA ASP A 421 12.89 -0.50 23.34
C ASP A 421 12.67 0.98 22.95
N PRO A 422 11.43 1.41 22.64
CA PRO A 422 11.15 2.79 22.24
C PRO A 422 11.49 3.82 23.32
N ALA A 423 11.39 3.46 24.61
CA ALA A 423 11.62 4.38 25.71
C ALA A 423 13.10 4.73 25.87
N THR A 424 13.99 3.76 25.69
CA THR A 424 15.45 3.94 25.79
C THR A 424 16.11 4.15 24.43
N ARG A 425 15.40 3.83 23.35
CA ARG A 425 15.85 3.86 21.95
C ARG A 425 17.09 2.99 21.71
N SER A 426 17.24 1.94 22.51
CA SER A 426 18.37 1.02 22.45
C SER A 426 17.91 -0.35 21.95
N VAL A 427 18.81 -1.04 21.25
CA VAL A 427 18.61 -2.45 20.90
C VAL A 427 18.58 -3.27 22.19
N VAL A 428 17.49 -4.02 22.39
CA VAL A 428 17.33 -4.93 23.54
C VAL A 428 17.48 -6.39 23.15
N MET A 429 17.43 -6.69 21.85
CA MET A 429 17.54 -8.06 21.34
C MET A 429 17.94 -8.04 19.87
N VAL A 430 18.78 -8.99 19.47
CA VAL A 430 19.13 -9.26 18.07
C VAL A 430 18.84 -10.72 17.76
N ALA A 431 18.08 -10.96 16.69
CA ALA A 431 17.83 -12.29 16.16
C ALA A 431 18.70 -12.52 14.92
N THR A 432 19.48 -13.60 14.90
CA THR A 432 20.26 -14.00 13.72
C THR A 432 19.45 -14.96 12.85
N LEU A 433 19.34 -14.62 11.57
CA LEU A 433 18.71 -15.44 10.53
C LEU A 433 19.68 -16.54 10.08
N GLY A 434 19.19 -17.77 9.90
CA GLY A 434 19.99 -18.88 9.37
C GLY A 434 20.91 -19.58 10.37
N GLY A 435 20.95 -19.18 11.64
CA GLY A 435 21.59 -19.95 12.72
C GLY A 435 20.65 -21.02 13.31
N ASP A 436 21.20 -21.95 14.10
CA ASP A 436 20.50 -23.09 14.73
C ASP A 436 19.43 -22.69 15.79
N GLY A 437 18.91 -21.46 15.74
CA GLY A 437 17.89 -20.92 16.63
C GLY A 437 18.42 -20.32 17.94
N SER A 438 19.74 -20.23 18.13
CA SER A 438 20.32 -19.56 19.31
C SER A 438 20.40 -18.05 19.12
N ALA A 439 19.61 -17.29 19.89
CA ALA A 439 19.75 -15.85 19.98
C ALA A 439 21.03 -15.47 20.74
N THR A 440 21.66 -14.36 20.36
CA THR A 440 22.75 -13.74 21.12
C THR A 440 22.18 -12.52 21.84
N PRO A 441 22.21 -12.44 23.18
CA PRO A 441 21.84 -11.22 23.89
C PRO A 441 22.65 -10.04 23.37
N ALA A 442 22.04 -8.86 23.22
CA ALA A 442 22.78 -7.65 22.91
C ALA A 442 23.83 -7.41 24.00
N ALA A 443 25.06 -7.07 23.62
CA ALA A 443 26.10 -6.70 24.57
C ALA A 443 25.70 -5.38 25.25
N GLU A 444 25.66 -5.37 26.59
CA GLU A 444 25.39 -4.16 27.39
C GLU A 444 26.50 -3.11 27.27
#